data_AF-A0A4P9W554-F1
#
_entry.id   AF-A0A4P9W554-F1
#
_cell.length_a   1.000
_cell.length_b   1.000
_cell.length_c   1.000
_cell.angle_alpha   90.00
_cell.angle_beta   90.00
_cell.angle_gamma   90.00
#
_symmetry.space_group_name_H-M   'P 1'
#
loop_
_entity.id
_entity.type
_entity.pdbx_description
1 polymer ?
#
loop_
_entity_poly.entity_id
_entity_poly.type
_entity_poly.pdbx_seq_one_letter_code
_entity_poly.pdbx_strand_id
1 'polypeptide(L)'
;HHVDSLAGRPLLLVSGGQDKLVPPKCNRKFVKKCKASYAKAGKEDRFSDELEDEAGHKFTDWMRERTIEWVVRWMVVETSII
;
A
#
# COMPACT_ATOMS: atom_id res chain seq x y z
N HIS A 1 6.05 -16.29 0.50
CA HIS A 1 5.28 -15.09 0.91
C HIS A 1 3.88 -15.53 1.27
N HIS A 2 3.51 -15.43 2.54
CA HIS A 2 2.16 -15.71 3.06
C HIS A 2 1.26 -14.50 2.80
N VAL A 3 1.01 -14.18 1.52
CA VAL A 3 0.26 -12.96 1.16
C VAL A 3 -1.22 -13.08 1.56
N ASP A 4 -1.72 -14.31 1.65
CA ASP A 4 -3.10 -14.60 2.05
C ASP A 4 -3.42 -14.19 3.50
N SER A 5 -2.42 -14.14 4.39
CA SER A 5 -2.64 -13.64 5.76
C SER A 5 -2.71 -12.11 5.83
N LEU A 6 -2.38 -11.41 4.75
CA LEU A 6 -2.55 -9.96 4.64
C LEU A 6 -3.95 -9.60 4.11
N ALA A 7 -4.55 -10.45 3.29
CA ALA A 7 -5.87 -10.20 2.70
C ALA A 7 -6.91 -9.89 3.80
N GLY A 8 -7.56 -8.72 3.68
CA GLY A 8 -8.50 -8.19 4.67
C GLY A 8 -7.91 -7.17 5.65
N ARG A 9 -6.58 -7.10 5.78
CA ARG A 9 -5.88 -6.02 6.50
C ARG A 9 -5.59 -4.87 5.53
N PRO A 10 -5.83 -3.61 5.93
CA PRO A 10 -5.40 -2.46 5.13
C PRO A 10 -3.88 -2.47 4.89
N LEU A 11 -3.46 -2.42 3.63
CA LEU A 11 -2.06 -2.40 3.21
C LEU A 11 -1.84 -1.38 2.11
N LEU A 12 -0.94 -0.42 2.36
CA LEU A 12 -0.42 0.51 1.38
C LEU A 12 1.03 0.13 1.05
N LEU A 13 1.33 0.02 -0.24
CA LEU A 13 2.68 0.01 -0.76
C LEU A 13 2.91 1.35 -1.49
N VAL A 14 3.90 2.12 -1.05
CA VAL A 14 4.30 3.36 -1.72
C VAL A 14 5.77 3.27 -2.13
N SER A 15 6.12 3.74 -3.33
CA SER A 15 7.48 3.60 -3.89
C SER A 15 7.85 4.77 -4.81
N GLY A 16 9.15 4.99 -5.02
CA GLY A 16 9.67 5.97 -5.98
C GLY A 16 9.96 5.35 -7.35
N GLY A 17 9.51 5.98 -8.42
CA GLY A 17 9.67 5.54 -9.81
C GLY A 17 11.12 5.49 -10.30
N GLN A 18 11.97 6.36 -9.76
CA GLN A 18 13.39 6.49 -10.09
C GLN A 18 14.31 5.87 -9.04
N ASP A 19 13.77 5.09 -8.09
CA ASP A 19 14.57 4.41 -7.09
C ASP A 19 15.51 3.38 -7.73
N LYS A 20 16.81 3.69 -7.75
CA LYS A 20 17.85 2.80 -8.28
C LYS A 20 18.24 1.68 -7.32
N LEU A 21 18.00 1.86 -6.01
CA LEU A 21 18.31 0.87 -4.98
C LEU A 21 17.21 -0.19 -4.89
N VAL A 22 15.95 0.24 -5.01
CA VAL A 22 14.78 -0.64 -5.02
C VAL A 22 13.87 -0.29 -6.21
N PRO A 23 14.21 -0.70 -7.44
CA PRO A 23 13.39 -0.42 -8.61
C PRO A 23 11.95 -0.93 -8.47
N PRO A 24 10.92 -0.23 -8.97
CA PRO A 24 9.51 -0.63 -8.82
C PRO A 24 9.22 -2.06 -9.31
N LYS A 25 9.95 -2.52 -10.33
CA LYS A 25 9.86 -3.90 -10.85
C LYS A 25 10.14 -4.99 -9.80
N CYS A 26 10.89 -4.69 -8.74
CA CYS A 26 11.17 -5.61 -7.64
C CYS A 26 9.89 -5.99 -6.90
N ASN A 27 8.94 -5.06 -6.77
CA ASN A 27 7.67 -5.28 -6.07
C ASN A 27 6.62 -5.98 -6.93
N ARG A 28 6.78 -6.02 -8.25
CA ARG A 28 5.77 -6.51 -9.22
C ARG A 28 5.19 -7.89 -8.85
N LYS A 29 6.03 -8.85 -8.44
CA LYS A 29 5.58 -10.20 -8.06
C LYS A 29 4.77 -10.19 -6.77
N PHE A 30 5.15 -9.35 -5.80
CA PHE A 30 4.43 -9.18 -4.56
C PHE A 30 3.08 -8.51 -4.80
N VAL A 31 3.05 -7.38 -5.52
CA VAL A 31 1.84 -6.65 -5.91
C VAL A 31 0.84 -7.56 -6.63
N LYS A 32 1.30 -8.34 -7.63
CA LYS A 32 0.42 -9.27 -8.35
C LYS A 32 -0.24 -10.28 -7.41
N LYS A 33 0.51 -10.79 -6.42
CA LYS A 33 -0.02 -11.73 -5.42
C LYS A 33 -0.98 -11.06 -4.45
N CYS A 34 -0.69 -9.83 -3.99
CA CYS A 34 -1.60 -9.06 -3.15
C CYS A 34 -2.92 -8.81 -3.87
N LYS A 35 -2.88 -8.28 -5.11
CA LYS A 35 -4.09 -8.02 -5.91
C LYS A 35 -4.96 -9.27 -6.05
N ALA A 36 -4.37 -10.41 -6.39
CA ALA A 36 -5.10 -11.67 -6.51
C ALA A 36 -5.70 -12.15 -5.17
N SER A 37 -4.93 -12.05 -4.08
CA SER A 37 -5.37 -12.49 -2.75
C SER A 37 -6.50 -11.62 -2.18
N TYR A 38 -6.37 -10.29 -2.30
CA TYR A 38 -7.39 -9.35 -1.85
C TYR A 38 -8.66 -9.44 -2.69
N ALA A 39 -8.55 -9.69 -4.00
CA ALA A 39 -9.71 -9.95 -4.86
C ALA A 39 -10.44 -11.24 -4.47
N LYS A 40 -9.70 -12.33 -4.21
CA LYS A 40 -10.28 -13.59 -3.71
C LYS A 40 -11.06 -13.39 -2.39
N ALA A 41 -10.63 -12.44 -1.56
CA ALA A 41 -11.28 -12.12 -0.29
C ALA A 41 -12.42 -11.09 -0.40
N GLY A 42 -12.66 -10.50 -1.58
CA GLY A 42 -13.61 -9.39 -1.76
C GLY A 42 -13.25 -8.16 -0.93
N LYS A 43 -11.96 -7.85 -0.82
CA LYS A 43 -11.39 -6.75 -0.01
C LYS A 43 -10.43 -5.88 -0.81
N GLU A 44 -10.63 -5.77 -2.12
CA GLU A 44 -9.75 -5.04 -3.05
C GLU A 44 -9.45 -3.60 -2.59
N ASP A 45 -10.42 -2.95 -1.97
CA ASP A 45 -10.32 -1.60 -1.44
C ASP A 45 -9.31 -1.45 -0.29
N ARG A 46 -8.89 -2.56 0.33
CA ARG A 46 -7.91 -2.62 1.42
C ARG A 46 -6.48 -2.81 0.95
N PHE A 47 -6.21 -2.81 -0.36
CA PHE A 47 -4.85 -2.83 -0.90
C PHE A 47 -4.63 -1.69 -1.89
N SER A 48 -3.59 -0.89 -1.65
CA SER A 48 -3.13 0.14 -2.59
C SER A 48 -1.63 -0.05 -2.89
N ASP A 49 -1.25 0.19 -4.15
CA ASP A 49 0.12 0.18 -4.66
C ASP A 49 0.31 1.46 -5.46
N GLU A 50 1.05 2.40 -4.90
CA GLU A 50 1.18 3.77 -5.38
C GLU A 50 2.64 4.11 -5.68
N LEU A 51 2.85 4.79 -6.81
CA LEU A 51 4.17 5.10 -7.32
C LEU A 51 4.28 6.61 -7.56
N GLU A 52 5.33 7.22 -7.00
CA GLU A 52 5.71 8.59 -7.34
C GLU A 52 6.77 8.56 -8.44
N ASP A 53 6.37 8.83 -9.68
CA ASP A 53 7.20 8.60 -10.87
C ASP A 53 8.56 9.30 -10.83
N GLU A 54 8.66 10.48 -10.19
CA GLU A 54 9.88 11.29 -10.14
C GLU A 54 10.76 11.03 -8.91
N ALA A 55 10.30 10.25 -7.93
CA ALA A 55 11.04 10.03 -6.70
C ALA A 55 12.11 8.94 -6.83
N GLY A 56 13.29 9.20 -6.29
CA GLY A 56 14.34 8.20 -6.04
C GLY A 56 14.14 7.43 -4.74
N HIS A 57 15.23 6.99 -4.10
CA HIS A 57 15.20 6.30 -2.81
C HIS A 57 14.98 7.27 -1.63
N LYS A 58 13.77 7.82 -1.53
CA LYS A 58 13.37 8.78 -0.50
C LYS A 58 11.89 8.64 -0.15
N PHE A 59 11.55 8.96 1.09
CA PHE A 59 10.16 9.12 1.52
C PHE A 59 9.77 10.60 1.43
N THR A 60 9.09 10.97 0.34
CA THR A 60 8.74 12.36 0.02
C THR A 60 7.55 12.86 0.82
N ASP A 61 7.24 14.15 0.66
CA ASP A 61 6.02 14.74 1.21
C ASP A 61 4.76 14.13 0.57
N TRP A 62 4.78 13.86 -0.74
CA TRP A 62 3.69 13.17 -1.41
C TRP A 62 3.44 11.77 -0.81
N MET A 63 4.50 10.97 -0.63
CA MET A 63 4.37 9.63 -0.02
C MET A 63 3.88 9.70 1.42
N ARG A 64 4.31 10.73 2.16
CA ARG A 64 3.84 11.00 3.52
C ARG A 64 2.34 11.29 3.54
N GLU A 65 1.86 12.17 2.66
CA GLU A 65 0.44 12.48 2.53
C GLU A 65 -0.39 11.24 2.19
N ARG A 66 0.01 10.45 1.18
CA ARG A 66 -0.68 9.18 0.83
C ARG A 66 -0.76 8.23 2.02
N THR A 67 0.34 8.14 2.78
CA THR A 67 0.41 7.30 3.99
C THR A 67 -0.53 7.79 5.08
N ILE A 68 -0.56 9.10 5.35
CA ILE A 68 -1.46 9.70 6.34
C ILE A 68 -2.92 9.46 5.94
N GLU A 69 -3.29 9.74 4.69
CA GLU A 69 -4.64 9.49 4.17
C GLU A 69 -5.06 8.03 4.35
N TRP A 70 -4.16 7.09 4.02
CA TRP A 70 -4.42 5.66 4.18
C TRP A 70 -4.61 5.26 5.64
N VAL A 71 -3.76 5.76 6.54
CA VAL A 71 -3.87 5.52 7.98
C VAL A 71 -5.18 6.09 8.51
N VAL A 72 -5.53 7.34 8.17
CA VAL A 72 -6.78 7.98 8.60
C VAL A 72 -7.99 7.17 8.13
N ARG A 73 -8.01 6.73 6.87
CA ARG A 73 -9.10 5.92 6.32
C ARG A 73 -9.36 4.63 7.10
N TRP A 74 -8.33 4.00 7.64
CA TRP A 74 -8.40 2.62 8.13
C TRP A 74 -8.13 2.44 9.63
N MET A 75 -7.54 3.43 10.30
CA MET A 75 -7.18 3.39 11.72
C MET A 75 -7.97 4.37 12.59
N VAL A 76 -8.78 5.27 12.01
CA VAL A 76 -9.70 6.06 12.84
C VAL A 76 -10.77 5.11 13.34
N VAL A 77 -10.59 4.68 14.59
CA VAL A 77 -11.64 4.01 15.35
C VAL A 77 -12.77 5.03 15.45
N GLU A 78 -13.97 4.69 14.99
CA GLU A 78 -15.18 5.38 15.43
C GLU A 78 -15.22 5.24 16.95
N THR A 79 -14.76 6.26 17.65
CA THR A 79 -15.07 6.39 19.08
C THR A 79 -16.55 6.71 19.14
N SER A 80 -17.40 5.69 19.13
CA SER A 80 -18.77 5.82 19.61
C SER A 80 -18.67 6.20 21.09
N ILE A 81 -18.70 7.49 21.38
CA ILE A 81 -18.94 7.98 22.73
C ILE A 81 -20.41 7.65 22.99
N ILE A 82 -20.63 6.58 23.75
CA ILE A 82 -21.90 6.27 24.42
C ILE A 82 -22.02 7.19 25.64
#